data_AF-A0A939NW27-F1
#
_entry.id   AF-A0A939NW27-F1
#
_cell.length_a   1.000
_cell.length_b   1.000
_cell.length_c   1.000
_cell.angle_alpha   90.00
_cell.angle_beta   90.00
_cell.angle_gamma   90.00
#
_symmetry.space_group_name_H-M   'P 1'
#
loop_
_entity.id
_entity.type
_entity.pdbx_description
1 polymer ?
#
loop_
_entity_poly.entity_id
_entity_poly.type
_entity_poly.pdbx_seq_one_letter_code
_entity_poly.pdbx_strand_id
1 'polypeptide(L)'
;MFSPLLDGTIARSNYPVVDFESYLDFAEAHEFSVLFFPGDWERLGESNDVAVVLPELTLAFQKVFQPAIVAKLSDRKLQAIYRFRALPALVFLRRGKYLSVITRVLDWDDYLHETARILSLEPSDPPPYPRPGEQSAKPESDEHEHSGHHFH
;
A
#
# COMPACT_ATOMS: atom_id res chain seq x y z
N MET A 1 -15.17 6.69 -12.81
CA MET A 1 -16.19 6.59 -11.75
C MET A 1 -15.70 5.55 -10.75
N PHE A 2 -15.76 5.87 -9.46
CA PHE A 2 -15.42 4.97 -8.36
C PHE A 2 -16.65 4.12 -7.99
N SER A 3 -16.48 3.12 -7.11
CA SER A 3 -17.63 2.38 -6.60
C SER A 3 -18.47 3.28 -5.68
N PRO A 4 -19.79 3.07 -5.58
CA PRO A 4 -20.63 3.81 -4.64
C PRO A 4 -20.14 3.71 -3.18
N LEU A 5 -19.52 2.58 -2.83
CA LEU A 5 -18.92 2.36 -1.51
C LEU A 5 -17.69 3.25 -1.32
N LEU A 6 -16.78 3.28 -2.30
CA LEU A 6 -15.59 4.12 -2.25
C LEU A 6 -15.94 5.61 -2.27
N ASP A 7 -16.93 6.03 -3.07
CA ASP A 7 -17.49 7.39 -3.03
C ASP A 7 -18.03 7.73 -1.63
N GLY A 8 -18.73 6.78 -1.00
CA GLY A 8 -19.19 6.91 0.39
C GLY A 8 -18.04 7.05 1.39
N THR A 9 -16.98 6.25 1.27
CA THR A 9 -15.78 6.35 2.12
C THR A 9 -15.06 7.69 1.90
N ILE A 10 -14.86 8.11 0.65
CA ILE A 10 -14.23 9.39 0.31
C ILE A 10 -14.98 10.54 0.97
N ALA A 11 -16.32 10.55 0.85
CA ALA A 11 -17.16 11.59 1.44
C ALA A 11 -17.14 11.59 2.98
N ARG A 12 -17.11 10.42 3.62
CA ARG A 12 -17.12 10.31 5.09
C ARG A 12 -15.76 10.61 5.72
N SER A 13 -14.69 10.14 5.10
CA SER A 13 -13.32 10.29 5.61
C SER A 13 -12.62 11.53 5.05
N ASN A 14 -13.28 12.26 4.14
CA ASN A 14 -12.79 13.45 3.46
C ASN A 14 -11.42 13.21 2.78
N TYR A 15 -11.28 12.06 2.12
CA TYR A 15 -10.03 11.70 1.46
C TYR A 15 -9.78 12.55 0.22
N PRO A 16 -8.59 13.16 0.07
CA PRO A 16 -8.25 13.86 -1.14
C PRO A 16 -8.13 12.89 -2.30
N VAL A 17 -8.73 13.24 -3.43
CA VAL A 17 -8.53 12.54 -4.69
C VAL A 17 -7.37 13.24 -5.41
N VAL A 18 -6.29 12.50 -5.65
CA VAL A 18 -5.09 13.01 -6.32
C VAL A 18 -4.97 12.44 -7.72
N ASP A 19 -4.41 13.22 -8.61
CA ASP A 19 -4.08 12.83 -9.97
C ASP A 19 -2.56 12.78 -10.18
N PHE A 20 -2.16 12.50 -11.42
CA PHE A 20 -0.74 12.43 -11.80
C PHE A 20 0.03 13.73 -11.57
N GLU A 21 -0.62 14.89 -11.49
CA GLU A 21 0.07 16.18 -11.32
C GLU A 21 0.11 16.60 -9.85
N SER A 22 -0.87 16.18 -9.05
CA SER A 22 -1.03 16.58 -7.64
C SER A 22 -0.60 15.54 -6.61
N TYR A 23 -0.38 14.28 -7.00
CA TYR A 23 -0.02 13.23 -6.03
C TYR A 23 1.31 13.52 -5.32
N LEU A 24 2.27 14.14 -6.01
CA LEU A 24 3.59 14.38 -5.46
C LEU A 24 3.55 15.50 -4.42
N ASP A 25 2.88 16.62 -4.72
CA ASP A 25 2.66 17.71 -3.76
C ASP A 25 1.98 17.21 -2.48
N PHE A 26 0.96 16.35 -2.62
CA PHE A 26 0.31 15.72 -1.48
C PHE A 26 1.30 14.85 -0.69
N ALA A 27 2.06 14.01 -1.39
CA ALA A 27 3.01 13.09 -0.76
C ALA A 27 4.17 13.82 -0.06
N GLU A 28 4.58 14.98 -0.56
CA GLU A 28 5.62 15.84 0.03
C GLU A 28 5.10 16.65 1.23
N ALA A 29 3.81 17.02 1.23
CA ALA A 29 3.17 17.74 2.33
C ALA A 29 3.06 16.93 3.62
N HIS A 30 3.18 15.60 3.55
CA HIS A 30 3.03 14.70 4.68
C HIS A 30 4.27 13.86 4.92
N GLU A 31 4.56 13.56 6.19
CA GLU A 31 5.70 12.70 6.49
C GLU A 31 5.49 11.29 5.93
N PHE A 32 4.32 10.70 6.12
CA PHE A 32 3.91 9.45 5.50
C PHE A 32 2.60 9.64 4.74
N SER A 33 2.56 9.14 3.50
CA SER A 33 1.37 9.19 2.64
C SER A 33 1.09 7.82 2.05
N VAL A 34 -0.19 7.51 1.85
CA VAL A 34 -0.63 6.26 1.23
C VAL A 34 -1.50 6.60 0.03
N LEU A 35 -1.07 6.20 -1.16
CA LEU A 35 -1.86 6.33 -2.38
C LEU A 35 -2.64 5.03 -2.61
N PHE A 36 -3.95 5.10 -2.54
CA PHE A 36 -4.84 3.99 -2.83
C PHE A 36 -5.24 3.98 -4.30
N PHE A 37 -4.93 2.86 -4.96
CA PHE A 37 -5.30 2.54 -6.33
C PHE A 37 -6.43 1.51 -6.30
N PRO A 38 -7.70 1.95 -6.38
CA PRO A 38 -8.83 1.04 -6.33
C PRO A 38 -8.93 0.16 -7.57
N GLY A 39 -8.43 0.60 -8.73
CA GLY A 39 -8.58 -0.15 -9.97
C GLY A 39 -10.03 -0.21 -10.46
N ASP A 40 -10.36 -1.25 -11.25
CA ASP A 40 -11.69 -1.41 -11.82
C ASP A 40 -12.64 -2.17 -10.88
N TRP A 41 -13.32 -1.43 -10.01
CA TRP A 41 -14.22 -1.96 -8.99
C TRP A 41 -15.39 -2.78 -9.53
N GLU A 42 -15.81 -2.58 -10.79
CA GLU A 42 -16.86 -3.38 -11.44
C GLU A 42 -16.39 -4.82 -11.69
N ARG A 43 -15.07 -5.03 -11.76
CA ARG A 43 -14.44 -6.33 -12.01
C ARG A 43 -13.74 -6.91 -10.78
N LEU A 44 -13.42 -6.06 -9.80
CA LEU A 44 -12.65 -6.40 -8.61
C LEU A 44 -13.50 -6.14 -7.37
N GLY A 45 -14.16 -7.19 -6.86
CA GLY A 45 -14.90 -7.10 -5.60
C GLY A 45 -14.01 -6.66 -4.43
N GLU A 46 -12.76 -7.11 -4.47
CA GLU A 46 -11.67 -6.81 -3.53
C GLU A 46 -11.40 -5.30 -3.35
N SER A 47 -11.68 -4.47 -4.36
CA SER A 47 -11.45 -3.02 -4.27
C SER A 47 -12.34 -2.36 -3.21
N ASN A 48 -13.54 -2.92 -2.97
CA ASN A 48 -14.43 -2.44 -1.92
C ASN A 48 -13.93 -2.83 -0.53
N ASP A 49 -13.32 -4.00 -0.38
CA ASP A 49 -12.74 -4.44 0.90
C ASP A 49 -11.63 -3.49 1.33
N VAL A 50 -10.70 -3.16 0.43
CA VAL A 50 -9.63 -2.20 0.74
C VAL A 50 -10.19 -0.81 1.07
N ALA A 51 -11.26 -0.39 0.40
CA ALA A 51 -11.91 0.90 0.69
C ALA A 51 -12.51 0.96 2.11
N VAL A 52 -12.94 -0.18 2.67
CA VAL A 52 -13.38 -0.28 4.08
C VAL A 52 -12.20 -0.39 5.03
N VAL A 53 -11.15 -1.13 4.66
CA VAL A 53 -9.97 -1.35 5.51
C VAL A 53 -9.13 -0.08 5.67
N LEU A 54 -9.02 0.75 4.63
CA LEU A 54 -8.17 1.94 4.63
C LEU A 54 -8.42 2.93 5.79
N PRO A 55 -9.66 3.35 6.11
CA PRO A 55 -9.93 4.18 7.29
C PRO A 55 -9.57 3.49 8.60
N GLU A 56 -9.90 2.22 8.76
CA GLU A 56 -9.58 1.45 9.97
C GLU A 56 -8.07 1.33 10.18
N LEU A 57 -7.33 1.09 9.09
CA LEU A 57 -5.88 1.03 9.10
C LEU A 57 -5.28 2.39 9.50
N THR A 58 -5.81 3.48 8.94
CA THR A 58 -5.38 4.84 9.29
C THR A 58 -5.61 5.14 10.77
N LEU A 59 -6.73 4.68 11.34
CA LEU A 59 -7.03 4.82 12.76
C LEU A 59 -6.13 3.95 13.64
N ALA A 60 -5.85 2.70 13.24
CA ALA A 60 -4.98 1.78 13.97
C ALA A 60 -3.55 2.33 14.13
N PHE A 61 -3.06 3.05 13.13
CA PHE A 61 -1.78 3.76 13.17
C PHE A 61 -1.89 5.22 13.65
N GLN A 62 -2.95 5.58 14.36
CA GLN A 62 -3.13 6.92 14.95
C GLN A 62 -2.97 8.07 13.95
N LYS A 63 -3.36 7.86 12.68
CA LYS A 63 -3.25 8.83 11.57
C LYS A 63 -1.82 9.29 11.28
N VAL A 64 -0.81 8.46 11.60
CA VAL A 64 0.61 8.73 11.29
C VAL A 64 0.85 8.90 9.78
N PHE A 65 0.07 8.22 8.94
CA PHE A 65 0.08 8.40 7.50
C PHE A 65 -1.23 9.00 6.99
N GLN A 66 -1.17 9.70 5.85
CA GLN A 66 -2.33 10.32 5.22
C GLN A 66 -2.72 9.55 3.93
N PRO A 67 -3.92 8.95 3.89
CA PRO A 67 -4.42 8.29 2.69
C PRO A 67 -4.94 9.29 1.66
N ALA A 68 -4.67 9.02 0.38
CA ALA A 68 -5.25 9.71 -0.77
C ALA A 68 -5.72 8.69 -1.79
N ILE A 69 -6.79 9.01 -2.51
CA ILE A 69 -7.35 8.15 -3.55
C ILE A 69 -6.83 8.60 -4.90
N VAL A 70 -6.29 7.67 -5.68
CA VAL A 70 -5.81 7.99 -7.02
C VAL A 70 -6.98 8.02 -8.01
N ALA A 71 -7.02 9.08 -8.81
CA ALA A 71 -7.98 9.21 -9.90
C ALA A 71 -7.76 8.11 -10.96
N LYS A 72 -8.85 7.42 -11.37
CA LYS A 72 -8.82 6.33 -12.38
C LYS A 72 -8.07 6.67 -13.67
N LEU A 73 -8.08 7.94 -14.10
CA LEU A 73 -7.35 8.41 -15.30
C LEU A 73 -5.83 8.41 -15.12
N SER A 74 -5.35 8.49 -13.87
CA SER A 74 -3.95 8.55 -13.49
C SER A 74 -3.37 7.17 -13.13
N ASP A 75 -4.23 6.17 -12.86
CA ASP A 75 -3.85 4.79 -12.51
C ASP A 75 -2.77 4.24 -13.43
N ARG A 76 -2.96 4.30 -14.75
CA ARG A 76 -2.02 3.70 -15.71
C ARG A 76 -0.66 4.38 -15.73
N LYS A 77 -0.62 5.71 -15.55
CA LYS A 77 0.63 6.47 -15.55
C LYS A 77 1.41 6.19 -14.26
N LEU A 78 0.73 6.22 -13.12
CA LEU A 78 1.34 5.98 -11.82
C LEU A 78 1.74 4.50 -11.62
N GLN A 79 0.98 3.55 -12.15
CA GLN A 79 1.39 2.13 -12.23
C GLN A 79 2.70 1.94 -13.01
N ALA A 80 2.91 2.73 -14.08
CA ALA A 80 4.16 2.69 -14.83
C ALA A 80 5.34 3.27 -14.04
N ILE A 81 5.11 4.33 -13.25
CA ILE A 81 6.12 4.94 -12.39
C ILE A 81 6.52 4.01 -11.24
N TYR A 82 5.53 3.51 -10.49
CA TYR A 82 5.76 2.67 -9.31
C TYR A 82 5.93 1.18 -9.64
N ARG A 83 5.86 0.83 -10.92
CA ARG A 83 6.20 -0.50 -11.48
C ARG A 83 5.44 -1.69 -10.87
N PHE A 84 4.19 -1.48 -10.47
CA PHE A 84 3.30 -2.56 -10.02
C PHE A 84 2.28 -2.93 -11.11
N ARG A 85 1.74 -4.15 -11.04
CA ARG A 85 0.78 -4.70 -12.01
C ARG A 85 -0.55 -5.15 -11.41
N ALA A 86 -0.58 -5.44 -10.12
CA ALA A 86 -1.76 -5.96 -9.43
C ALA A 86 -2.55 -4.83 -8.77
N LEU A 87 -3.87 -4.93 -8.86
CA LEU A 87 -4.85 -4.03 -8.23
C LEU A 87 -5.83 -4.88 -7.41
N PRO A 88 -6.43 -4.36 -6.33
CA PRO A 88 -6.17 -3.04 -5.73
C PRO A 88 -4.75 -2.91 -5.16
N ALA A 89 -4.23 -1.68 -5.00
CA ALA A 89 -2.89 -1.44 -4.48
C ALA A 89 -2.81 -0.22 -3.55
N LEU A 90 -1.90 -0.26 -2.58
CA LEU A 90 -1.58 0.81 -1.64
C LEU A 90 -0.09 1.13 -1.76
N VAL A 91 0.25 2.30 -2.29
CA VAL A 91 1.64 2.75 -2.38
C VAL A 91 1.95 3.64 -1.19
N PHE A 92 2.97 3.27 -0.42
CA PHE A 92 3.44 4.03 0.73
C PHE A 92 4.59 4.94 0.31
N LEU A 93 4.48 6.19 0.71
CA LEU A 93 5.43 7.25 0.43
C LEU A 93 5.85 7.92 1.74
N ARG A 94 7.10 8.37 1.80
CA ARG A 94 7.62 9.20 2.88
C ARG A 94 8.20 10.49 2.32
N ARG A 95 7.54 11.63 2.60
CA ARG A 95 7.92 12.95 2.05
C ARG A 95 8.16 12.90 0.53
N GLY A 96 7.20 12.37 -0.22
CA GLY A 96 7.27 12.21 -1.68
C GLY A 96 8.11 11.03 -2.19
N LYS A 97 8.93 10.40 -1.34
CA LYS A 97 9.79 9.27 -1.74
C LYS A 97 9.11 7.93 -1.55
N TYR A 98 9.34 7.00 -2.48
CA TYR A 98 8.80 5.64 -2.42
C TYR A 98 9.33 4.86 -1.21
N LEU A 99 8.45 4.13 -0.53
CA LEU A 99 8.83 3.14 0.49
C LEU A 99 8.55 1.73 0.00
N SER A 100 7.28 1.44 -0.26
CA SER A 100 6.82 0.11 -0.65
C SER A 100 5.42 0.17 -1.27
N VAL A 101 4.97 -0.93 -1.85
CA VAL A 101 3.63 -1.11 -2.36
C VAL A 101 3.04 -2.41 -1.83
N ILE A 102 1.83 -2.34 -1.29
CA ILE A 102 1.01 -3.51 -0.99
C ILE A 102 0.03 -3.69 -2.14
N THR A 103 -0.01 -4.88 -2.73
CA THR A 103 -0.96 -5.21 -3.81
C THR A 103 -1.85 -6.37 -3.42
N ARG A 104 -3.09 -6.37 -3.91
CA ARG A 104 -4.18 -7.27 -3.53
C ARG A 104 -4.71 -7.01 -2.11
N VAL A 105 -5.83 -7.62 -1.78
CA VAL A 105 -6.36 -7.64 -0.41
C VAL A 105 -5.50 -8.57 0.43
N LEU A 106 -5.14 -8.11 1.62
CA LEU A 106 -4.51 -8.91 2.66
C LEU A 106 -5.50 -9.13 3.81
N ASP A 107 -5.21 -10.10 4.67
CA ASP A 107 -5.88 -10.21 5.95
C ASP A 107 -5.54 -9.02 6.87
N TRP A 108 -6.39 -8.75 7.85
CA TRP A 108 -6.23 -7.60 8.75
C TRP A 108 -4.88 -7.59 9.49
N ASP A 109 -4.46 -8.74 10.02
CA ASP A 109 -3.19 -8.88 10.75
C ASP A 109 -1.98 -8.62 9.84
N ASP A 110 -2.04 -9.13 8.61
CA ASP A 110 -1.02 -8.89 7.59
C ASP A 110 -0.94 -7.41 7.20
N TYR A 111 -2.07 -6.70 7.09
CA TYR A 111 -2.07 -5.26 6.87
C TYR A 111 -1.36 -4.50 7.99
N LEU A 112 -1.60 -4.86 9.25
CA LEU A 112 -0.94 -4.23 10.39
C LEU A 112 0.57 -4.51 10.38
N HIS A 113 0.96 -5.77 10.20
CA HIS A 113 2.37 -6.15 10.18
C HIS A 113 3.12 -5.51 9.01
N GLU A 114 2.57 -5.58 7.80
CA GLU A 114 3.22 -5.03 6.61
C GLU A 114 3.27 -3.50 6.66
N THR A 115 2.21 -2.84 7.13
CA THR A 115 2.22 -1.37 7.30
C THR A 115 3.26 -0.94 8.34
N ALA A 116 3.32 -1.59 9.50
CA ALA A 116 4.32 -1.28 10.53
C ALA A 116 5.75 -1.49 10.03
N ARG A 117 5.98 -2.58 9.28
CA ARG A 117 7.26 -2.86 8.62
C ARG A 117 7.62 -1.75 7.64
N ILE A 118 6.68 -1.36 6.76
CA ILE A 118 6.90 -0.33 5.74
C ILE A 118 7.19 1.04 6.35
N LEU A 119 6.46 1.44 7.39
CA LEU A 119 6.68 2.72 8.08
C LEU A 119 8.06 2.80 8.76
N SER A 120 8.67 1.65 9.04
CA SER A 120 10.02 1.55 9.60
C SER A 120 11.13 1.53 8.53
N LEU A 121 10.79 1.46 7.25
CA LEU A 121 11.76 1.45 6.15
C LEU A 121 12.33 2.84 5.86
N GLU A 122 13.53 2.87 5.30
CA GLU A 122 14.10 4.07 4.70
C GLU A 122 13.56 4.26 3.27
N PRO A 123 13.32 5.51 2.83
CA PRO A 123 12.83 5.77 1.47
C PRO A 123 13.85 5.33 0.43
N SER A 124 13.36 4.60 -0.59
CA SER A 124 14.17 4.04 -1.66
C SER A 124 13.49 4.25 -3.02
N ASP A 125 14.22 4.05 -4.11
CA ASP A 125 13.63 4.09 -5.45
C ASP A 125 12.73 2.88 -5.70
N PRO A 126 11.63 3.03 -6.47
CA PRO A 126 10.75 1.91 -6.79
C PRO A 126 11.54 0.81 -7.52
N PRO A 127 11.48 -0.45 -7.02
CA PRO A 127 12.27 -1.53 -7.59
C PRO A 127 11.91 -1.76 -9.07
N PRO A 128 12.83 -2.30 -9.88
CA PRO A 128 12.50 -2.72 -11.24
C PRO A 128 11.32 -3.70 -11.23
N TYR A 129 10.55 -3.74 -12.31
CA TYR A 129 9.43 -4.68 -12.43
C TYR A 129 9.87 -6.09 -12.04
N PRO A 130 9.12 -6.80 -11.17
CA PRO A 130 9.46 -8.17 -10.85
C PRO A 130 9.48 -8.97 -12.16
N ARG A 131 10.59 -9.71 -12.35
CA ARG A 131 10.67 -10.67 -13.45
C ARG A 131 9.59 -11.74 -13.22
N PRO A 132 8.94 -12.24 -14.28
CA PRO A 132 8.00 -13.34 -14.12
C PRO A 132 8.70 -14.50 -13.39
N GLY A 133 8.26 -14.80 -12.16
CA GLY A 133 8.84 -15.85 -11.29
C GLY A 133 9.52 -15.36 -10.00
N GLU A 134 9.78 -14.05 -9.86
CA GLU A 134 10.44 -13.47 -8.68
C GLU A 134 9.37 -12.85 -7.76
N GLN A 135 8.56 -13.69 -7.10
CA GLN A 135 7.72 -13.23 -5.99
C GLN A 135 8.60 -13.12 -4.75
N SER A 136 8.49 -12.00 -4.04
CA SER A 136 9.21 -11.68 -2.81
C SER A 136 9.31 -12.92 -1.92
N ALA A 137 10.53 -13.44 -1.79
CA ALA A 137 10.86 -14.32 -0.70
C ALA A 137 10.45 -13.59 0.58
N LYS A 138 9.50 -14.18 1.32
CA LYS A 138 9.41 -13.94 2.76
C LYS A 138 10.85 -14.10 3.27
N PRO A 139 11.38 -13.20 4.11
CA PRO A 139 12.57 -13.57 4.87
C PRO A 139 12.14 -14.82 5.64
N GLU A 140 12.71 -15.95 5.23
CA GLU A 140 12.64 -17.20 5.98
C GLU A 140 13.14 -16.82 7.37
N SER A 141 12.22 -16.86 8.33
CA SER A 141 12.53 -16.61 9.73
C SER A 141 13.64 -17.58 10.11
N ASP A 142 14.85 -17.06 10.20
CA ASP A 142 16.01 -17.76 10.74
C ASP A 142 15.79 -17.85 12.26
N GLU A 143 14.93 -18.79 12.65
CA GLU A 143 14.81 -19.29 14.00
C GLU A 143 15.01 -20.80 13.93
N HIS A 144 16.22 -21.25 14.28
CA HIS A 144 16.41 -22.22 15.35
C HIS A 144 17.81 -22.04 15.96
N GLU A 145 17.82 -21.29 17.06
CA GLU A 145 18.93 -21.24 18.01
C GLU A 145 19.20 -22.62 18.65
N HIS A 146 20.48 -22.79 18.99
CA HIS A 146 21.03 -23.48 20.16
C HIS A 146 20.92 -25.01 20.33
N SER A 147 22.08 -25.65 20.12
CA SER A 147 22.87 -26.40 21.12
C SER A 147 22.17 -27.51 21.93
N GLY A 148 22.59 -28.74 21.65
CA GLY A 148 22.41 -29.88 22.54
C GLY A 148 23.53 -30.89 22.34
N HIS A 149 24.55 -30.82 23.20
CA HIS A 149 25.43 -31.95 23.50
C HIS A 149 24.62 -33.24 23.69
N HIS A 150 25.04 -34.34 23.07
CA HIS A 150 24.88 -35.64 23.72
C HIS A 150 26.01 -36.59 23.30
N PHE A 151 26.85 -36.89 24.30
CA PHE A 151 27.74 -38.04 24.38
C PHE A 151 26.96 -39.35 24.24
N HIS A 152 27.47 -40.29 23.45
CA HIS A 152 27.71 -41.68 23.89
C HIS A 152 28.62 -42.39 22.89
#